data_AF-A0A8D8BHY5-F1
#
_entry.id   AF-A0A8D8BHY5-F1
#
_cell.length_a   1.000
_cell.length_b   1.000
_cell.length_c   1.000
_cell.angle_alpha   90.00
_cell.angle_beta   90.00
_cell.angle_gamma   90.00
#
_symmetry.space_group_name_H-M   'P 1'
#
loop_
_entity.id
_entity.type
_entity.pdbx_description
1 polymer ?
#
loop_
_entity_poly.entity_id
_entity_poly.type
_entity_poly.pdbx_seq_one_letter_code
_entity_poly.pdbx_strand_id
1 'polypeptide(L)'
;VNVDNAYDAIRFINAREKPLALYIFSKQKAEQRALVSNTSSGGVCINDTMLHLAVESLPFGGVGPSGMGAYHGKYSFDTFTHRKSCLAKDFNMIGEKLASSRYP
;
A
#
# COMPACT_ATOMS: atom_id res chain seq x y z
N VAL A 1 -6.42 22.82 14.96
CA VAL A 1 -5.36 22.48 15.93
C VAL A 1 -4.07 23.06 15.38
N ASN A 2 -3.40 23.92 16.14
CA ASN A 2 -2.11 24.48 15.73
C ASN A 2 -0.99 23.64 16.32
N VAL A 3 0.08 23.45 15.54
CA VAL A 3 1.32 22.76 15.93
C VAL A 3 2.50 23.59 15.43
N ASP A 4 3.66 23.50 16.08
CA ASP A 4 4.76 24.43 15.81
C ASP A 4 5.56 24.06 14.56
N ASN A 5 5.60 22.77 14.20
CA ASN A 5 6.38 22.27 13.07
C ASN A 5 5.86 20.91 12.54
N ALA A 6 6.46 20.43 11.45
CA ALA A 6 6.09 19.15 10.83
C ALA A 6 6.28 17.93 11.74
N TYR A 7 7.28 17.91 12.62
CA TYR A 7 7.49 16.79 13.56
C TYR A 7 6.40 16.73 14.62
N ASP A 8 5.88 17.88 15.04
CA ASP A 8 4.76 17.95 15.97
C ASP A 8 3.46 17.48 15.29
N ALA A 9 3.26 17.83 14.02
CA ALA A 9 2.18 17.29 13.21
C ALA A 9 2.28 15.75 13.09
N ILE A 10 3.48 15.22 12.82
CA ILE A 10 3.72 13.76 12.74
C ILE A 10 3.34 13.08 14.07
N ARG A 11 3.79 13.62 15.21
CA ARG A 11 3.43 13.07 16.53
C ARG A 11 1.92 13.13 16.77
N PHE A 12 1.28 14.24 16.39
CA PHE A 12 -0.17 14.40 16.50
C PHE A 12 -0.93 13.35 15.67
N ILE A 13 -0.51 13.11 14.42
CA ILE A 13 -1.11 12.11 13.54
C ILE A 13 -0.91 10.70 14.09
N ASN A 14 0.31 10.35 14.47
CA ASN A 14 0.65 8.99 14.93
C ASN A 14 0.07 8.63 16.31
N ALA A 15 -0.35 9.62 17.11
CA ALA A 15 -1.05 9.39 18.37
C ALA A 15 -2.54 9.02 18.19
N ARG A 16 -2.99 8.80 16.95
CA ARG A 16 -4.38 8.50 16.58
C ARG A 16 -4.41 7.29 15.65
N GLU A 17 -5.62 6.77 15.45
CA GLU A 17 -5.81 5.69 14.50
C GLU A 17 -5.51 6.12 13.07
N LYS A 18 -4.97 5.18 12.30
CA LYS A 18 -4.50 5.41 10.94
C LYS A 18 -5.66 5.86 10.04
N PRO A 19 -5.59 7.07 9.46
CA PRO A 19 -6.69 7.61 8.66
C PRO A 19 -6.70 6.98 7.25
N LEU A 20 -7.85 7.09 6.59
CA LEU A 20 -7.99 6.67 5.19
C LEU A 20 -7.18 7.57 4.25
N ALA A 21 -7.16 8.89 4.51
CA ALA A 21 -6.43 9.85 3.70
C ALA A 21 -5.61 10.81 4.57
N LEU A 22 -4.41 11.16 4.08
CA LEU A 22 -3.58 12.24 4.59
C LEU A 22 -3.38 13.29 3.49
N TYR A 23 -3.64 14.56 3.82
CA TYR A 23 -3.45 15.68 2.90
C TYR A 23 -2.35 16.60 3.43
N ILE A 24 -1.35 16.88 2.59
CA ILE A 24 -0.17 17.68 2.97
C ILE A 24 -0.07 18.88 2.04
N PHE A 25 -0.10 20.09 2.60
CA PHE A 25 0.13 21.33 1.85
C PHE A 25 1.48 21.92 2.26
N SER A 26 2.47 21.87 1.38
CA SER A 26 3.78 22.50 1.59
C SER A 26 4.50 22.67 0.26
N LYS A 27 5.32 23.72 0.13
CA LYS A 27 6.29 23.86 -0.96
C LYS A 27 7.63 23.22 -0.64
N GLN A 28 7.89 22.91 0.64
CA GLN A 28 9.16 22.37 1.11
C GLN A 28 9.17 20.85 0.95
N LYS A 29 9.96 20.35 -0.01
CA LYS A 29 10.07 18.91 -0.30
C LYS A 29 10.56 18.10 0.91
N ALA A 30 11.35 18.70 1.79
CA ALA A 30 11.82 18.06 3.01
C ALA A 30 10.66 17.75 3.97
N GLU A 31 9.74 18.70 4.17
CA GLU A 31 8.55 18.51 5.01
C GLU A 31 7.58 17.49 4.41
N GLN A 32 7.33 17.58 3.10
CA GLN A 32 6.52 16.61 2.37
C GLN A 32 7.05 15.19 2.59
N ARG A 33 8.35 14.98 2.39
CA ARG A 33 9.01 13.68 2.59
C ARG A 33 8.93 13.24 4.05
N ALA A 34 9.20 14.13 5.00
CA ALA A 34 9.14 13.80 6.42
C ALA A 34 7.73 13.33 6.83
N LEU A 35 6.68 14.04 6.43
CA LEU A 35 5.30 13.67 6.73
C LEU A 35 4.91 12.33 6.10
N VAL A 36 5.24 12.12 4.82
CA VAL A 36 4.95 10.85 4.12
C VAL A 36 5.71 9.68 4.74
N SER A 37 7.02 9.83 5.01
CA SER A 37 7.86 8.73 5.48
C SER A 37 7.64 8.38 6.95
N ASN A 38 7.06 9.26 7.75
CA ASN A 38 6.91 9.07 9.20
C ASN A 38 5.45 8.95 9.66
N THR A 39 4.49 8.81 8.74
CA THR A 39 3.08 8.54 9.06
C THR A 39 2.54 7.37 8.26
N SER A 40 1.38 6.83 8.63
CA SER A 40 0.72 5.73 7.93
C SER A 40 -0.75 6.10 7.68
N SER A 41 -1.20 5.97 6.44
CA SER A 41 -2.57 6.25 5.99
C SER A 41 -2.91 5.36 4.79
N GLY A 42 -4.19 5.28 4.42
CA GLY A 42 -4.62 4.53 3.23
C GLY A 42 -4.08 5.15 1.93
N GLY A 43 -4.20 6.47 1.78
CA GLY A 43 -3.64 7.23 0.68
C GLY A 43 -3.17 8.62 1.10
N VAL A 44 -2.25 9.19 0.32
CA VAL A 44 -1.73 10.55 0.55
C VAL A 44 -1.99 11.43 -0.67
N CYS A 45 -2.33 12.69 -0.47
CA CYS A 45 -2.27 13.71 -1.52
C CYS A 45 -1.42 14.89 -1.05
N ILE A 46 -0.54 15.38 -1.92
CA ILE A 46 0.32 16.53 -1.63
C ILE A 46 -0.14 17.69 -2.50
N ASN A 47 -0.40 18.82 -1.86
CA ASN A 47 -0.89 20.07 -2.45
C ASN A 47 -2.24 19.95 -3.16
N ASP A 48 -3.03 18.93 -2.80
CA ASP A 48 -4.42 18.78 -3.22
C ASP A 48 -5.18 17.90 -2.22
N THR A 49 -6.47 17.74 -2.44
CA THR A 49 -7.36 16.82 -1.72
C THR A 49 -8.13 15.98 -2.72
N MET A 50 -8.64 14.82 -2.30
CA MET A 50 -9.56 13.96 -3.06
C MET A 50 -9.05 13.38 -4.40
N LEU A 51 -8.16 14.03 -5.13
CA LEU A 51 -7.80 13.65 -6.51
C LEU A 51 -7.21 12.26 -6.64
N HIS A 52 -6.55 11.71 -5.60
CA HIS A 52 -6.08 10.33 -5.64
C HIS A 52 -7.20 9.30 -5.83
N LEU A 53 -8.46 9.66 -5.52
CA LEU A 53 -9.64 8.81 -5.73
C LEU A 53 -10.01 8.69 -7.21
N ALA A 54 -9.69 9.69 -8.03
CA ALA A 54 -10.04 9.72 -9.44
C ALA A 54 -9.00 9.02 -10.34
N VAL A 55 -7.84 8.63 -9.78
CA VAL A 55 -6.75 8.01 -10.55
C VAL A 55 -6.92 6.49 -10.51
N GLU A 56 -7.38 5.91 -11.62
CA GLU A 56 -7.66 4.47 -11.73
C GLU A 56 -6.44 3.57 -11.45
N SER A 57 -5.23 4.06 -11.74
CA SER A 57 -3.98 3.34 -11.50
C SER A 57 -3.49 3.39 -10.05
N LEU A 58 -4.14 4.17 -9.17
CA LEU A 58 -3.84 4.18 -7.74
C LEU A 58 -4.82 3.27 -7.01
N PRO A 59 -4.34 2.30 -6.22
CA PRO A 59 -5.22 1.49 -5.38
C PRO A 59 -5.83 2.39 -4.29
N PHE A 60 -7.14 2.31 -4.11
CA PHE A 60 -7.85 2.99 -3.04
C PHE A 60 -8.26 1.99 -1.96
N GLY A 61 -7.76 2.20 -0.74
CA GLY A 61 -7.95 1.30 0.39
C GLY A 61 -7.43 1.89 1.69
N GLY A 62 -7.85 1.31 2.80
CA GLY A 62 -7.45 1.73 4.15
C GLY A 62 -6.29 0.90 4.71
N VAL A 63 -5.83 1.29 5.90
CA VAL A 63 -4.87 0.54 6.70
C VAL A 63 -5.21 0.65 8.18
N GLY A 64 -5.22 -0.47 8.90
CA GLY A 64 -5.63 -0.48 10.31
C GLY A 64 -7.11 -0.12 10.44
N PRO A 65 -7.51 0.75 11.38
CA PRO A 65 -8.93 1.06 11.57
C PRO A 65 -9.62 1.79 10.41
N SER A 66 -8.87 2.36 9.46
CA SER A 66 -9.47 2.92 8.24
C SER A 66 -9.87 1.87 7.21
N GLY A 67 -9.49 0.60 7.39
CA GLY A 67 -9.90 -0.52 6.53
C GLY A 67 -8.77 -1.47 6.16
N MET A 68 -9.10 -2.42 5.28
CA MET A 68 -8.18 -3.39 4.70
C MET A 68 -8.51 -3.65 3.23
N GLY A 69 -7.54 -4.17 2.48
CA GLY A 69 -7.68 -4.37 1.03
C GLY A 69 -7.69 -3.03 0.28
N ALA A 70 -7.77 -3.12 -1.04
CA ALA A 70 -7.87 -1.95 -1.92
C ALA A 70 -8.54 -2.32 -3.24
N TYR A 71 -9.20 -1.36 -3.88
CA TYR A 71 -9.81 -1.50 -5.20
C TYR A 71 -9.45 -0.30 -6.08
N HIS A 72 -10.11 -0.17 -7.24
CA HIS A 72 -9.84 0.68 -8.42
C HIS A 72 -9.12 -0.05 -9.55
N GLY A 73 -9.60 0.17 -10.78
CA GLY A 73 -9.03 -0.39 -12.00
C GLY A 73 -8.67 -1.87 -11.88
N LYS A 74 -7.40 -2.17 -12.15
CA LYS A 74 -6.83 -3.53 -12.03
C LYS A 74 -6.96 -4.10 -10.60
N TYR A 75 -6.84 -3.27 -9.56
CA TYR A 75 -6.93 -3.72 -8.17
C TYR A 75 -8.34 -4.19 -7.79
N SER A 76 -9.39 -3.65 -8.43
CA SER A 76 -10.74 -4.21 -8.32
C SER A 76 -10.80 -5.63 -8.88
N PHE A 77 -10.25 -5.86 -10.08
CA PHE A 77 -10.19 -7.20 -10.67
C PHE A 77 -9.40 -8.16 -9.78
N ASP A 78 -8.22 -7.75 -9.31
CA ASP A 78 -7.39 -8.57 -8.41
C ASP A 78 -8.11 -8.90 -7.09
N THR A 79 -8.93 -7.97 -6.56
CA THR A 79 -9.69 -8.16 -5.31
C THR A 79 -10.88 -9.08 -5.47
N PHE A 80 -11.61 -8.98 -6.58
CA PHE A 80 -12.83 -9.76 -6.81
C PHE A 80 -12.59 -11.05 -7.61
N THR A 81 -11.34 -11.44 -7.82
CA THR A 81 -10.97 -12.68 -8.52
C THR A 81 -10.08 -13.58 -7.66
N HIS A 82 -10.24 -14.89 -7.83
CA HIS A 82 -9.34 -15.85 -7.21
C HIS A 82 -8.09 -16.07 -8.07
N ARG A 83 -6.93 -15.66 -7.56
CA ARG A 83 -5.62 -15.92 -8.19
C ARG A 83 -5.20 -17.37 -7.94
N LYS A 84 -5.67 -18.29 -8.79
CA LYS A 84 -5.39 -19.73 -8.69
C LYS A 84 -3.94 -20.06 -9.06
N SER A 85 -3.17 -20.60 -8.12
CA SER A 85 -1.83 -21.14 -8.38
C SER A 85 -1.93 -22.50 -9.10
N CYS A 86 -1.21 -22.65 -10.20
CA CYS A 86 -1.13 -23.89 -10.98
C CYS A 86 0.34 -24.22 -11.28
N LEU A 87 0.75 -25.46 -11.05
CA LEU A 87 2.06 -25.98 -11.41
C LEU A 87 1.87 -27.19 -12.34
N ALA A 88 2.53 -27.16 -13.49
CA ALA A 88 2.65 -28.31 -14.40
C ALA A 88 4.11 -28.76 -14.39
N LYS A 89 4.37 -29.97 -13.91
CA LYS A 89 5.69 -30.59 -13.92
C LYS A 89 5.75 -31.57 -15.10
N ASP A 90 6.85 -31.55 -15.84
CA ASP A 90 7.12 -32.55 -16.89
C ASP A 90 7.79 -33.81 -16.32
N PHE A 91 7.85 -34.88 -17.12
CA PHE A 91 8.52 -36.13 -16.75
C PHE A 91 9.96 -36.19 -17.28
N ASN A 92 10.64 -35.06 -17.43
CA ASN A 92 12.00 -35.05 -17.94
C ASN A 92 12.92 -35.84 -17.00
N MET A 93 13.65 -36.81 -17.56
CA MET A 93 14.53 -37.72 -16.84
C MET A 93 15.63 -36.99 -16.05
N ILE A 94 16.11 -35.84 -16.52
CA ILE A 94 17.09 -35.02 -15.78
C ILE A 94 16.43 -34.40 -14.54
N GLY A 95 15.24 -33.84 -14.70
CA GLY A 95 14.47 -33.24 -13.61
C GLY A 95 14.09 -34.26 -12.54
N GLU A 96 13.64 -35.46 -12.95
CA GLU A 96 13.36 -36.55 -12.02
C GLU A 96 14.62 -37.05 -11.30
N LYS A 97 15.76 -37.15 -12.00
CA LYS A 97 17.03 -37.56 -11.38
C LYS A 97 17.54 -36.53 -10.38
N LEU A 98 17.37 -35.23 -10.65
CA LEU A 98 17.70 -34.16 -9.68
C LEU A 98 16.75 -34.18 -8.48
N ALA A 99 15.46 -34.41 -8.70
CA ALA A 99 14.47 -34.53 -7.65
C ALA A 99 14.56 -35.86 -6.87
N SER A 100 15.45 -36.78 -7.27
CA SER A 100 15.53 -38.13 -6.67
C SER A 100 15.92 -38.11 -5.20
N SER A 101 16.60 -37.06 -4.74
CA SER A 101 16.92 -36.83 -3.33
C SER A 101 15.69 -36.66 -2.43
N ARG A 102 14.49 -36.49 -3.01
CA ARG A 102 13.22 -36.47 -2.26
C ARG A 102 12.75 -37.87 -1.83
N TYR A 103 13.30 -38.93 -2.44
CA TYR A 103 12.97 -40.31 -2.10
C TYR A 103 14.01 -40.88 -1.13
N PRO A 104 13.61 -41.73 -0.16
CA PRO A 104 14.52 -42.44 0.73
C PRO A 104 15.54 -43.32 -0.01
#